data_AF-A0A5H2XR56-F1
#
_entry.id   AF-A0A5H2XR56-F1
#
_cell.length_a   1.000
_cell.length_b   1.000
_cell.length_c   1.000
_cell.angle_alpha   90.00
_cell.angle_beta   90.00
_cell.angle_gamma   90.00
#
_symmetry.space_group_name_H-M   'P 1'
#
loop_
_entity.id
_entity.type
_entity.pdbx_description
1 polymer ?
#
loop_
_entity_poly.entity_id
_entity_poly.type
_entity_poly.pdbx_seq_one_letter_code
_entity_poly.pdbx_strand_id
1 'polypeptide(L)'
;MDAYATLEEDRLDYIRKNQKNLRSEVYKGIYYAISKGDNDANNVGQRVILPSSYTGSARYMLNNYQDAMAICRQYGNPDLFITFTCNVKWPEIVREFNAKPGYKPEDRPDIVSRLFKIKLDDMINYIKSGEPFGKSKQILSFLPNYQTKL
;
A
#
# COMPACT_ATOMS: atom_id res chain seq x y z
N MET A 1 -11.44 -0.66 -20.88
CA MET A 1 -12.02 -1.32 -19.70
C MET A 1 -11.16 -2.53 -19.37
N ASP A 2 -10.44 -2.41 -18.26
CA ASP A 2 -10.27 -3.45 -17.25
C ASP A 2 -9.36 -4.67 -17.46
N ALA A 3 -8.26 -4.56 -18.22
CA ALA A 3 -7.18 -5.56 -18.06
C ALA A 3 -6.69 -5.66 -16.59
N TYR A 4 -6.62 -4.52 -15.89
CA TYR A 4 -6.28 -4.48 -14.46
C TYR A 4 -7.39 -5.03 -13.57
N ALA A 5 -8.66 -4.65 -13.81
CA ALA A 5 -9.77 -5.12 -12.96
C ALA A 5 -10.04 -6.61 -13.17
N THR A 6 -9.92 -7.14 -14.40
CA THR A 6 -9.97 -8.58 -14.68
C THR A 6 -8.82 -9.33 -14.01
N LEU A 7 -7.59 -8.80 -14.04
CA LEU A 7 -6.45 -9.43 -13.39
C LEU A 7 -6.56 -9.40 -11.85
N GLU A 8 -7.09 -8.34 -11.27
CA GLU A 8 -7.37 -8.28 -9.83
C GLU A 8 -8.57 -9.16 -9.45
N GLU A 9 -9.60 -9.25 -10.29
CA GLU A 9 -10.71 -10.19 -10.12
C GLU A 9 -10.21 -11.64 -10.12
N ASP A 10 -9.40 -12.03 -11.10
CA ASP A 10 -8.78 -13.36 -11.17
C ASP A 10 -7.93 -13.66 -9.93
N ARG A 11 -7.21 -12.66 -9.43
CA ARG A 11 -6.40 -12.78 -8.20
C ARG A 11 -7.27 -12.96 -6.96
N LEU A 12 -8.35 -12.20 -6.86
CA LEU A 12 -9.31 -12.32 -5.76
C LEU A 12 -10.04 -13.67 -5.81
N ASP A 13 -10.36 -14.16 -7.00
CA ASP A 13 -10.94 -15.47 -7.23
C ASP A 13 -9.97 -16.60 -6.88
N TYR A 14 -8.69 -16.45 -7.21
CA TYR A 14 -7.65 -17.36 -6.76
C TYR A 14 -7.56 -17.40 -5.23
N ILE A 15 -7.58 -16.24 -4.56
CA ILE A 15 -7.55 -16.13 -3.09
C ILE A 15 -8.80 -16.77 -2.46
N ARG A 16 -9.97 -16.57 -3.07
CA ARG A 16 -11.26 -17.15 -2.65
C ARG A 16 -11.22 -18.68 -2.76
N LYS A 17 -10.72 -19.22 -3.88
CA LYS A 17 -10.63 -20.66 -4.14
C LYS A 17 -9.56 -21.35 -3.29
N ASN A 18 -8.44 -20.67 -3.00
CA ASN A 18 -7.31 -21.22 -2.23
C ASN A 18 -7.34 -20.87 -0.74
N GLN A 19 -8.50 -20.45 -0.22
CA GLN A 19 -8.62 -19.98 1.15
C GLN A 19 -8.31 -21.06 2.21
N LYS A 20 -8.37 -22.35 1.86
CA LYS A 20 -7.92 -23.46 2.74
C LYS A 20 -6.41 -23.47 2.96
N ASN A 21 -5.61 -23.15 1.94
CA ASN A 21 -4.15 -23.07 2.05
C ASN A 21 -3.72 -21.80 2.81
N LEU A 22 -4.38 -20.67 2.54
CA LEU A 22 -4.21 -19.41 3.29
C LEU A 22 -4.65 -19.55 4.75
N ARG A 23 -5.68 -20.36 5.04
CA ARG A 23 -6.07 -20.72 6.41
C ARG A 23 -4.95 -21.43 7.18
N SER A 24 -4.02 -22.14 6.55
CA SER A 24 -2.93 -22.83 7.25
C SER A 24 -1.93 -21.87 7.92
N GLU A 25 -1.60 -20.75 7.29
CA GLU A 25 -0.81 -19.67 7.90
C GLU A 25 -1.58 -18.99 9.03
N VAL A 26 -2.90 -18.85 8.85
CA VAL A 26 -3.82 -18.30 9.85
C VAL A 26 -3.96 -19.22 11.06
N TYR A 27 -3.94 -20.55 10.90
CA TYR A 27 -4.00 -21.49 12.02
C TYR A 27 -2.82 -21.29 12.98
N LYS A 28 -1.64 -20.88 12.52
CA LYS A 28 -0.51 -20.56 13.44
C LYS A 28 -0.79 -19.32 14.30
N GLY A 29 -1.36 -18.25 13.72
CA GLY A 29 -1.70 -17.02 14.45
C GLY A 29 -2.99 -17.13 15.28
N ILE A 30 -4.00 -17.82 14.77
CA ILE A 30 -5.26 -18.10 15.45
C ILE A 30 -5.06 -19.12 16.58
N TYR A 31 -4.20 -20.13 16.44
CA TYR A 31 -3.85 -21.02 17.56
C TYR A 31 -3.32 -20.22 18.77
N TYR A 32 -2.52 -19.18 18.51
CA TYR A 32 -2.03 -18.27 19.53
C TYR A 32 -3.14 -17.39 20.15
N ALA A 33 -4.18 -17.05 19.38
CA ALA A 33 -5.31 -16.23 19.83
C ALA A 33 -6.45 -17.05 20.49
N ILE A 34 -6.72 -18.27 20.01
CA ILE A 34 -7.67 -19.22 20.61
C ILE A 34 -7.14 -19.72 21.95
N SER A 35 -5.81 -19.84 22.13
CA SER A 35 -5.20 -20.02 23.46
C SER A 35 -5.57 -18.91 24.45
N LYS A 36 -6.12 -17.76 23.99
CA LYS A 36 -6.64 -16.67 24.82
C LYS A 36 -8.18 -16.62 24.91
N GLY A 37 -8.91 -17.57 24.32
CA GLY A 37 -10.29 -17.88 24.72
C GLY A 37 -11.44 -17.22 23.96
N ASP A 38 -11.30 -16.86 22.68
CA ASP A 38 -12.40 -16.25 21.90
C ASP A 38 -13.05 -17.27 20.94
N ASN A 39 -14.35 -17.56 21.13
CA ASN A 39 -14.96 -18.85 20.74
C ASN A 39 -16.31 -18.73 19.99
N ASP A 40 -16.51 -17.68 19.19
CA ASP A 40 -17.78 -17.52 18.45
C ASP A 40 -17.60 -17.58 16.92
N ALA A 41 -17.97 -18.74 16.35
CA ALA A 41 -17.73 -19.09 14.94
C ALA A 41 -19.00 -19.08 14.07
N ASN A 42 -20.17 -18.75 14.62
CA ASN A 42 -21.45 -19.06 13.98
C ASN A 42 -22.11 -17.93 13.15
N ASN A 43 -21.53 -16.72 13.06
CA ASN A 43 -22.21 -15.58 12.42
C ASN A 43 -21.40 -14.85 11.35
N VAL A 44 -20.49 -15.53 10.66
CA VAL A 44 -19.63 -14.88 9.66
C VAL A 44 -19.94 -15.42 8.27
N GLY A 45 -20.79 -14.69 7.53
CA GLY A 45 -20.94 -14.85 6.07
C GLY A 45 -19.56 -14.98 5.43
N GLN A 46 -19.44 -15.91 4.47
CA GLN A 46 -18.19 -16.44 3.90
C GLN A 46 -16.97 -15.50 4.07
N ARG A 47 -16.22 -15.66 5.18
CA ARG A 47 -15.10 -14.78 5.51
C ARG A 47 -13.95 -15.04 4.54
N VAL A 48 -13.95 -14.37 3.38
CA VAL A 48 -12.77 -14.34 2.50
C VAL A 48 -11.78 -13.42 3.17
N ILE A 49 -10.72 -14.00 3.74
CA ILE A 49 -9.71 -13.21 4.42
C ILE A 49 -8.52 -12.99 3.50
N LEU A 50 -8.30 -11.72 3.17
CA LEU A 50 -7.18 -11.33 2.32
C LEU A 50 -5.85 -11.52 3.07
N PRO A 51 -4.79 -12.01 2.40
CA PRO A 51 -3.45 -12.11 2.97
C PRO A 51 -2.87 -10.71 3.22
N SER A 52 -1.89 -10.60 4.14
CA SER A 52 -1.16 -9.34 4.40
C SER A 52 -0.40 -8.81 3.19
N SER A 53 -0.09 -9.68 2.22
CA SER A 53 0.51 -9.31 0.94
C SER A 53 -0.46 -8.58 0.00
N TYR A 54 -1.76 -8.57 0.29
CA TYR A 54 -2.74 -7.79 -0.45
C TYR A 54 -2.82 -6.37 0.13
N THR A 55 -2.33 -5.40 -0.65
CA THR A 55 -2.39 -3.98 -0.31
C THR A 55 -3.83 -3.53 -0.09
N GLY A 56 -4.10 -2.89 1.05
CA GLY A 56 -5.44 -2.46 1.45
C GLY A 56 -6.27 -3.52 2.19
N SER A 57 -5.75 -4.72 2.42
CA SER A 57 -6.41 -5.67 3.31
C SER A 57 -6.32 -5.25 4.78
N ALA A 58 -7.27 -5.69 5.61
CA ALA A 58 -7.21 -5.47 7.06
C ALA A 58 -5.90 -5.98 7.69
N ARG A 59 -5.33 -7.06 7.15
CA ARG A 59 -4.04 -7.62 7.61
C ARG A 59 -2.84 -6.78 7.16
N TYR A 60 -2.87 -6.24 5.94
CA TYR A 60 -1.86 -5.31 5.47
C TYR A 60 -1.80 -4.07 6.38
N MET A 61 -2.97 -3.52 6.73
CA MET A 61 -3.04 -2.38 7.65
C MET A 61 -2.54 -2.74 9.06
N LEU A 62 -2.92 -3.90 9.58
CA LEU A 62 -2.46 -4.35 10.90
C LEU A 62 -0.95 -4.57 10.95
N ASN A 63 -0.36 -5.17 9.91
CA ASN A 63 1.09 -5.35 9.81
C ASN A 63 1.82 -4.00 9.75
N ASN A 64 1.36 -3.08 8.89
CA ASN A 64 1.93 -1.74 8.82
C ASN A 64 1.87 -1.01 10.17
N TYR A 65 0.79 -1.19 10.93
CA TYR A 65 0.66 -0.65 12.28
C TYR A 65 1.66 -1.30 13.24
N GLN A 66 1.80 -2.62 13.24
CA GLN A 66 2.76 -3.31 14.09
C GLN A 66 4.21 -2.89 13.77
N ASP A 67 4.56 -2.75 12.49
CA ASP A 67 5.87 -2.27 12.05
C ASP A 67 6.11 -0.83 12.50
N ALA A 68 5.11 0.05 12.36
CA ALA A 68 5.18 1.41 12.87
C ALA A 68 5.41 1.44 14.38
N MET A 69 4.68 0.63 15.15
CA MET A 69 4.82 0.56 16.61
C MET A 69 6.18 0.01 17.03
N ALA A 70 6.74 -0.95 16.30
CA ALA A 70 8.08 -1.48 16.54
C ALA A 70 9.14 -0.39 16.35
N ILE A 71 9.03 0.39 15.27
CA ILE A 71 9.92 1.54 15.01
C ILE A 71 9.75 2.62 16.08
N CYS A 72 8.51 2.96 16.46
CA CYS A 72 8.25 3.96 17.49
C CYS A 72 8.82 3.53 18.86
N ARG A 73 8.77 2.24 19.17
CA ARG A 73 9.37 1.70 20.40
C ARG A 73 10.89 1.86 20.43
N GLN A 74 11.56 1.79 19.28
CA GLN A 74 13.01 1.87 19.18
C GLN A 74 13.54 3.31 19.06
N TYR A 75 12.83 4.17 18.30
CA TYR A 75 13.30 5.51 17.96
C TYR A 75 12.50 6.64 18.64
N GLY A 76 11.40 6.31 19.33
CA GLY A 76 10.49 7.27 19.93
C GLY A 76 9.33 7.66 19.00
N ASN A 77 8.54 8.62 19.44
CA ASN A 77 7.36 9.09 18.71
C ASN A 77 7.76 9.84 17.43
N PRO A 78 6.96 9.77 16.36
CA PRO A 78 7.23 10.51 15.14
C PRO A 78 7.04 12.02 15.36
N ASP A 79 7.98 12.83 14.88
CA ASP A 79 7.90 14.29 14.91
C ASP A 79 7.05 14.87 13.76
N LEU A 80 7.01 14.17 12.62
CA LEU A 80 6.35 14.64 11.40
C LEU A 80 5.48 13.53 10.80
N PHE A 81 4.28 13.91 10.36
CA PHE A 81 3.39 13.07 9.55
C PHE A 81 3.11 13.77 8.22
N ILE A 82 3.67 13.24 7.13
CA ILE A 82 3.62 13.86 5.80
C ILE A 82 2.77 12.98 4.87
N THR A 83 1.75 13.59 4.25
CA THR A 83 0.97 12.94 3.19
C THR A 83 1.37 13.56 1.85
N PHE A 84 1.87 12.73 0.92
CA PHE A 84 2.21 13.17 -0.43
C PHE A 84 1.12 12.71 -1.41
N THR A 85 0.48 13.65 -2.09
CA THR A 85 -0.62 13.39 -3.03
C THR A 85 -0.21 13.76 -4.45
N CYS A 86 -0.65 12.97 -5.43
CA CYS A 86 -0.42 13.28 -6.83
C CYS A 86 -1.31 14.43 -7.29
N ASN A 87 -0.77 15.34 -8.11
CA ASN A 87 -1.53 16.42 -8.72
C ASN A 87 -1.39 16.37 -10.25
N VAL A 88 -2.51 16.15 -10.94
CA VAL A 88 -2.58 16.09 -12.42
C VAL A 88 -2.25 17.42 -13.11
N LYS A 89 -2.24 18.53 -12.37
CA LYS A 89 -1.90 19.87 -12.88
C LYS A 89 -0.40 20.17 -12.84
N TRP A 90 0.44 19.20 -12.51
CA TRP A 90 1.88 19.40 -12.57
C TRP A 90 2.32 19.77 -14.00
N PRO A 91 3.23 20.75 -14.14
CA PRO A 91 3.62 21.27 -15.46
C PRO A 91 4.23 20.18 -16.35
N GLU A 92 4.89 19.18 -15.77
CA GLU A 92 5.42 18.03 -16.51
C GLU A 92 4.31 17.18 -17.13
N ILE A 93 3.21 16.96 -16.40
CA ILE A 93 2.03 16.24 -16.91
C ILE A 93 1.39 17.05 -18.03
N VAL A 94 1.09 18.32 -17.76
CA VAL A 94 0.45 19.22 -18.72
C VAL A 94 1.28 19.32 -20.01
N ARG A 95 2.61 19.43 -19.92
CA ARG A 95 3.50 19.47 -21.07
C ARG A 95 3.45 18.19 -21.90
N GLU A 96 3.50 17.00 -21.27
CA GLU A 96 3.44 15.72 -21.98
C GLU A 96 2.14 15.55 -22.75
N PHE A 97 1.00 15.93 -22.15
CA PHE A 97 -0.31 15.82 -22.78
C PHE A 97 -0.57 16.92 -23.82
N ASN A 98 -0.01 18.12 -23.66
CA ASN A 98 -0.06 19.17 -24.68
C ASN A 98 0.81 18.84 -25.91
N ALA A 99 1.94 18.15 -25.73
CA ALA A 99 2.83 17.76 -26.82
C ALA A 99 2.29 16.58 -27.66
N LYS A 100 1.40 15.76 -27.09
CA LYS A 100 0.77 14.61 -27.75
C LYS A 100 -0.75 14.77 -27.76
N PRO A 101 -1.30 15.63 -28.64
CA PRO A 101 -2.73 15.84 -28.73
C PRO A 101 -3.43 14.53 -29.13
N GLY A 102 -4.30 14.02 -28.27
CA GLY A 102 -5.09 12.81 -28.52
C GLY A 102 -5.38 11.95 -27.29
N TYR A 103 -4.60 12.10 -26.21
CA TYR A 103 -4.82 11.37 -24.96
C TYR A 103 -5.08 12.34 -23.82
N LYS A 104 -5.97 11.99 -22.90
CA LYS A 104 -6.14 12.71 -21.65
C LYS A 104 -5.33 12.05 -20.52
N PRO A 105 -5.05 12.75 -19.41
CA PRO A 105 -4.41 12.16 -18.24
C PRO A 105 -5.13 10.92 -17.70
N GLU A 106 -6.47 10.87 -17.85
CA GLU A 106 -7.27 9.71 -17.43
C GLU A 106 -7.00 8.46 -18.29
N ASP A 107 -6.60 8.64 -19.56
CA ASP A 107 -6.34 7.54 -20.48
C ASP A 107 -4.96 6.91 -20.25
N ARG A 108 -4.05 7.61 -19.56
CA ARG A 108 -2.65 7.21 -19.34
C ARG A 108 -2.21 7.37 -17.87
N PRO A 109 -2.82 6.61 -16.94
CA PRO A 109 -2.47 6.65 -15.52
C PRO A 109 -1.03 6.18 -15.23
N ASP A 110 -0.38 5.48 -16.16
CA ASP A 110 1.01 5.07 -16.07
C ASP A 110 1.97 6.27 -16.04
N ILE A 111 1.69 7.31 -16.83
CA ILE A 111 2.52 8.54 -16.87
C ILE A 111 2.42 9.27 -15.53
N VAL A 112 1.20 9.43 -15.02
CA VAL A 112 0.91 10.10 -13.75
C VAL A 112 1.57 9.35 -12.59
N SER A 113 1.48 8.01 -12.58
CA SER A 113 2.07 7.17 -11.54
C SER A 113 3.60 7.20 -11.54
N ARG A 114 4.24 7.17 -12.72
CA ARG A 114 5.70 7.30 -12.84
C ARG A 114 6.18 8.65 -12.34
N LEU A 115 5.51 9.74 -12.73
CA LEU A 115 5.90 11.07 -12.28
C LEU A 115 5.69 11.24 -10.77
N PHE A 116 4.60 10.71 -10.22
CA PHE A 116 4.38 10.66 -8.77
C PHE A 116 5.55 9.97 -8.06
N LYS A 117 5.98 8.81 -8.56
CA LYS A 117 7.12 8.07 -8.00
C LYS A 117 8.42 8.88 -8.04
N ILE A 118 8.72 9.54 -9.17
CA ILE A 118 9.91 10.40 -9.31
C ILE A 118 9.88 11.54 -8.30
N LYS A 119 8.76 12.28 -8.19
CA LYS A 119 8.62 13.41 -7.26
C LYS A 119 8.68 12.96 -5.80
N LEU A 120 8.11 11.80 -5.51
CA LEU A 120 8.17 11.22 -4.17
C LEU A 120 9.59 10.83 -3.78
N ASP A 121 10.34 10.19 -4.67
CA ASP A 121 11.73 9.81 -4.40
C ASP A 121 12.61 11.05 -4.22
N ASP A 122 12.39 12.09 -5.02
CA ASP A 122 13.04 13.40 -4.87
C ASP A 122 12.75 14.03 -3.50
N MET A 123 11.48 14.05 -3.07
CA MET A 123 11.09 14.54 -1.74
C MET A 123 11.75 13.72 -0.61
N ILE A 124 11.80 12.39 -0.73
CA ILE A 124 12.46 11.53 0.26
C ILE A 124 13.94 11.85 0.33
N ASN A 125 14.61 12.04 -0.82
CA ASN A 125 16.02 12.41 -0.86
C ASN A 125 16.26 13.79 -0.24
N TYR A 126 15.37 14.75 -0.47
CA TYR A 126 15.42 16.06 0.15
C TYR A 126 15.23 16.02 1.67
N ILE A 127 14.34 15.16 2.19
CA ILE A 127 14.19 14.96 3.64
C ILE A 127 15.45 14.27 4.22
N LYS A 128 16.04 13.34 3.48
CA LYS A 128 17.28 12.64 3.90
C LYS A 128 18.52 13.51 3.85
N SER A 129 18.57 14.53 2.99
CA SER A 129 19.69 15.48 2.96
C SER A 129 19.81 16.24 4.29
N GLY A 130 18.69 16.38 5.01
CA GLY A 130 18.62 17.09 6.27
C GLY A 130 18.63 18.61 6.14
N GLU A 131 18.52 19.12 4.91
CA GLU A 131 18.31 20.56 4.67
C GLU A 131 17.00 21.10 5.25
N PRO A 132 15.83 20.45 5.05
CA PRO A 132 14.56 21.04 5.49
C PRO A 132 14.30 20.90 7.00
N PHE A 133 14.75 19.80 7.61
CA PHE A 133 14.37 19.43 8.99
C PHE A 133 15.57 19.02 9.86
N GLY A 134 16.80 19.16 9.38
CA GLY A 134 17.98 18.59 10.03
C GLY A 134 18.12 17.08 9.81
N LYS A 135 19.09 16.45 10.49
CA LYS A 135 19.36 15.01 10.33
C LYS A 135 18.16 14.17 10.79
N SER A 136 17.56 13.42 9.86
CA SER A 136 16.51 12.45 10.17
C SER A 136 17.11 11.18 10.78
N LYS A 137 16.53 10.70 11.88
CA LYS A 137 16.95 9.43 12.53
C LYS A 137 16.39 8.22 11.81
N GLN A 138 15.12 8.27 11.42
CA GLN A 138 14.43 7.20 10.72
C GLN A 138 13.30 7.79 9.86
N ILE A 139 13.09 7.22 8.67
CA ILE A 139 11.95 7.53 7.81
C ILE A 139 11.18 6.24 7.60
N LEU A 140 9.87 6.28 7.84
CA LEU A 140 8.95 5.19 7.56
C LEU A 140 7.98 5.62 6.45
N SER A 141 8.01 4.91 5.32
CA SER A 141 7.16 5.22 4.17
C SER A 141 6.17 4.08 3.92
N PHE A 142 4.88 4.39 3.97
CA PHE A 142 3.82 3.47 3.55
C PHE A 142 3.35 3.85 2.15
N LEU A 143 3.91 3.19 1.15
CA LEU A 143 3.45 3.32 -0.22
C LEU A 143 2.60 2.10 -0.57
N PRO A 144 1.36 2.31 -1.04
CA PRO A 144 0.66 1.22 -1.70
C PRO A 144 1.51 0.84 -2.92
N ASN A 145 1.87 -0.44 -3.04
CA ASN A 145 2.67 -0.95 -4.14
C ASN A 145 1.86 -0.90 -5.45
N TYR A 146 1.80 0.26 -6.08
CA TYR A 146 1.19 0.45 -7.41
C TYR A 146 2.17 0.10 -8.55
N GLN A 147 3.38 -0.37 -8.24
CA GLN A 147 4.51 -0.46 -9.19
C GLN A 147 4.94 -1.89 -9.56
N THR A 148 4.23 -2.96 -9.22
CA THR A 148 4.66 -4.34 -9.56
C THR A 148 3.80 -5.04 -10.60
N LYS A 149 2.94 -4.33 -11.35
CA LYS A 149 2.08 -5.00 -12.35
C LYS A 149 1.83 -4.13 -13.59
N LEU A 150 2.89 -3.94 -14.37
CA LEU A 150 2.81 -3.83 -15.82
C LEU A 150 3.79 -4.85 -16.41
#